data_AF-A0A8S0FME7-F1
#
_entry.id   AF-A0A8S0FME7-F1
#
_cell.length_a   1.000
_cell.length_b   1.000
_cell.length_c   1.000
_cell.angle_alpha   90.00
_cell.angle_beta   90.00
_cell.angle_gamma   90.00
#
_symmetry.space_group_name_H-M   'P 1'
#
loop_
_entity.id
_entity.type
_entity.pdbx_description
1 polymer ?
#
loop_
_entity_poly.entity_id
_entity_poly.type
_entity_poly.pdbx_seq_one_letter_code
_entity_poly.pdbx_strand_id
1 'polypeptide(L)'
;MSDVVSLHVPENPSTKNMMGAKEISLMKPGSLLINASRGTVVDIPALCDALASKHLAGAAIDVFPTEPATNSDPFTSPLCEFDNVLLTPHIGGSTQEAQENIGLEVAGKLIKYSDNGSTLSAVNFPEVSLPLHGGRRLMHIHENRPGVLTALNKIFAEPSRASTSPRNICKLPPRWVM
;
A
#
# COMPACT_ATOMS: atom_id res chain seq x y z
N MET A 1 -28.33 -4.86 -11.79
CA MET A 1 -27.81 -5.97 -10.98
C MET A 1 -26.60 -6.55 -11.68
N SER A 2 -25.60 -7.01 -10.94
CA SER A 2 -24.36 -7.57 -11.48
C SER A 2 -24.38 -9.09 -11.41
N ASP A 3 -23.85 -9.76 -12.42
CA ASP A 3 -23.63 -11.22 -12.43
C ASP A 3 -22.33 -11.62 -11.71
N VAL A 4 -21.36 -10.71 -11.71
CA VAL A 4 -20.08 -10.86 -11.01
C VAL A 4 -19.77 -9.55 -10.30
N VAL A 5 -19.33 -9.65 -9.05
CA VAL A 5 -18.81 -8.53 -8.26
C VAL A 5 -17.34 -8.82 -7.95
N SER A 6 -16.44 -7.91 -8.32
CA SER A 6 -15.01 -8.00 -8.02
C SER A 6 -14.57 -6.83 -7.15
N LEU A 7 -13.83 -7.11 -6.09
CA LEU A 7 -13.39 -6.13 -5.10
C LEU A 7 -11.95 -5.68 -5.39
N HIS A 8 -11.77 -4.36 -5.51
CA HIS A 8 -10.46 -3.71 -5.73
C HIS A 8 -10.36 -2.46 -4.85
N VAL A 9 -10.40 -2.67 -3.54
CA VAL A 9 -10.42 -1.59 -2.54
C VAL A 9 -9.20 -1.66 -1.62
N PRO A 10 -8.74 -0.52 -1.07
CA PRO A 10 -7.67 -0.51 -0.07
C PRO A 10 -8.14 -1.08 1.27
N GLU A 11 -7.20 -1.37 2.17
CA GLU A 11 -7.51 -1.73 3.55
C GLU A 11 -7.55 -0.47 4.40
N ASN A 12 -8.74 -0.12 4.89
CA ASN A 12 -8.94 0.97 5.83
C ASN A 12 -10.27 0.77 6.59
N PRO A 13 -10.60 1.60 7.60
CA PRO A 13 -11.83 1.42 8.38
C PRO A 13 -13.13 1.46 7.57
N SER A 14 -13.16 2.14 6.41
CA SER A 14 -14.37 2.23 5.58
C SER A 14 -14.62 0.98 4.71
N THR A 15 -13.60 0.15 4.49
CA THR A 15 -13.68 -1.05 3.64
C THR A 15 -13.73 -2.34 4.44
N LYS A 16 -13.48 -2.27 5.76
CA LYS A 16 -13.51 -3.44 6.66
C LYS A 16 -14.92 -4.04 6.73
N ASN A 17 -15.03 -5.32 6.38
CA ASN A 17 -16.28 -6.10 6.30
C ASN A 17 -17.38 -5.37 5.52
N MET A 18 -17.02 -4.58 4.51
CA MET A 18 -18.01 -3.86 3.70
C MET A 18 -18.88 -4.82 2.88
N MET A 19 -18.41 -6.04 2.62
CA MET A 19 -19.19 -7.12 2.03
C MET A 19 -19.64 -8.08 3.15
N GLY A 20 -20.66 -7.65 3.90
CA GLY A 20 -21.33 -8.46 4.93
C GLY A 20 -22.55 -9.19 4.40
N ALA A 21 -23.28 -9.88 5.28
CA ALA A 21 -24.50 -10.63 4.94
C ALA A 21 -25.54 -9.78 4.20
N LYS A 22 -25.72 -8.52 4.62
CA LYS A 22 -26.65 -7.58 3.99
C LYS A 22 -26.25 -7.31 2.53
N GLU A 23 -25.01 -6.93 2.29
CA GLU A 23 -24.54 -6.58 0.95
C GLU A 23 -24.53 -7.80 0.03
N ILE A 24 -24.16 -8.98 0.55
CA ILE A 24 -24.23 -10.24 -0.18
C ILE A 24 -25.69 -10.60 -0.55
N SER A 25 -26.65 -10.41 0.37
CA SER A 25 -28.07 -10.65 0.07
C SER A 25 -28.65 -9.74 -1.03
N LEU A 26 -28.06 -8.55 -1.22
CA LEU A 26 -28.44 -7.62 -2.28
C LEU A 26 -27.83 -8.00 -3.63
N MET A 27 -26.87 -8.92 -3.67
CA MET A 27 -26.35 -9.47 -4.91
C MET A 27 -27.42 -10.28 -5.64
N LYS A 28 -27.29 -10.38 -6.97
CA LYS A 28 -28.20 -11.17 -7.79
C LYS A 28 -28.12 -12.65 -7.37
N PRO A 29 -29.24 -13.37 -7.19
CA PRO A 29 -29.20 -14.80 -6.98
C PRO A 29 -28.47 -15.53 -8.12
N GLY A 30 -27.56 -16.44 -7.77
CA GLY A 30 -26.68 -17.15 -8.71
C GLY A 30 -25.47 -16.33 -9.21
N SER A 31 -25.19 -15.16 -8.63
CA SER A 31 -24.00 -14.38 -8.98
C SER A 31 -22.71 -14.91 -8.33
N LEU A 32 -21.58 -14.33 -8.73
CA LEU A 32 -20.24 -14.66 -8.25
C LEU A 32 -19.59 -13.48 -7.51
N LEU A 33 -18.81 -13.78 -6.47
CA LEU A 33 -18.00 -12.80 -5.74
C LEU A 33 -16.50 -13.10 -5.92
N ILE A 34 -15.71 -12.08 -6.25
CA ILE A 34 -14.25 -12.18 -6.38
C ILE A 34 -13.59 -11.18 -5.42
N ASN A 35 -12.66 -11.67 -4.60
CA ASN A 35 -11.80 -10.83 -3.78
C ASN A 35 -10.33 -11.21 -3.91
N ALA A 36 -9.58 -10.37 -4.62
CA ALA A 36 -8.12 -10.38 -4.67
C ALA A 36 -7.53 -9.02 -4.22
N SER A 37 -8.24 -8.34 -3.32
CA SER A 37 -7.84 -7.02 -2.82
C SER A 37 -7.23 -7.09 -1.42
N ARG A 38 -8.07 -7.17 -0.39
CA ARG A 38 -7.66 -7.22 1.03
C ARG A 38 -8.51 -8.24 1.80
N GLY A 39 -7.86 -8.97 2.70
CA GLY A 39 -8.47 -10.09 3.43
C GLY A 39 -9.57 -9.68 4.40
N THR A 40 -9.62 -8.41 4.79
CA THR A 40 -10.58 -7.86 5.77
C THR A 40 -11.84 -7.25 5.14
N VAL A 41 -12.01 -7.35 3.82
CA VAL A 41 -13.11 -6.67 3.09
C VAL A 41 -14.41 -7.46 3.10
N VAL A 42 -14.30 -8.80 3.14
CA VAL A 42 -15.43 -9.73 3.08
C VAL A 42 -15.62 -10.40 4.44
N ASP A 43 -16.86 -10.43 4.91
CA ASP A 43 -17.24 -11.26 6.05
C ASP A 43 -17.30 -12.73 5.58
N ILE A 44 -16.27 -13.52 5.93
CA ILE A 44 -16.12 -14.90 5.49
C ILE A 44 -17.27 -15.80 5.96
N PRO A 45 -17.70 -15.77 7.25
CA PRO A 45 -18.93 -16.44 7.66
C PRO A 45 -20.15 -16.13 6.80
N ALA A 46 -20.41 -14.85 6.51
CA ALA A 46 -21.55 -14.46 5.69
C ALA A 46 -21.45 -14.97 4.24
N LEU A 47 -20.23 -15.03 3.70
CA LEU A 47 -19.98 -15.64 2.39
C LEU A 47 -20.26 -17.15 2.40
N CYS A 48 -19.82 -17.87 3.44
CA CYS A 48 -20.13 -19.30 3.61
C CYS A 48 -21.64 -19.55 3.66
N ASP A 49 -22.40 -18.72 4.39
CA ASP A 49 -23.87 -18.84 4.46
C ASP A 49 -24.53 -18.64 3.09
N ALA A 50 -24.05 -17.66 2.31
CA ALA A 50 -24.56 -17.38 0.96
C ALA A 50 -24.23 -18.49 -0.06
N LEU A 51 -23.07 -19.14 0.09
CA LEU A 51 -22.68 -20.28 -0.73
C LEU A 51 -23.48 -21.54 -0.34
N ALA A 52 -23.62 -21.81 0.96
CA ALA A 52 -24.37 -22.96 1.47
C ALA A 52 -25.86 -22.89 1.09
N SER A 53 -26.45 -21.70 1.13
CA SER A 53 -27.82 -21.44 0.67
C SER A 53 -27.98 -21.40 -0.85
N LYS A 54 -26.89 -21.48 -1.62
CA LYS A 54 -26.85 -21.33 -3.08
C LYS A 54 -27.36 -19.99 -3.60
N HIS A 55 -27.39 -18.95 -2.74
CA HIS A 55 -27.65 -17.59 -3.18
C HIS A 55 -26.52 -17.09 -4.11
N LEU A 56 -25.27 -17.44 -3.80
CA LEU A 56 -24.15 -17.28 -4.72
C LEU A 56 -23.85 -18.61 -5.42
N ALA A 57 -23.55 -18.54 -6.71
CA ALA A 57 -23.16 -19.72 -7.49
C ALA A 57 -21.72 -20.17 -7.21
N GLY A 58 -20.89 -19.29 -6.63
CA GLY A 58 -19.49 -19.54 -6.34
C GLY A 58 -18.74 -18.27 -5.97
N ALA A 59 -17.45 -18.41 -5.64
CA ALA A 59 -16.58 -17.29 -5.32
C ALA A 59 -15.12 -17.56 -5.70
N ALA A 60 -14.30 -16.51 -5.78
CA ALA A 60 -12.85 -16.63 -5.88
C ALA A 60 -12.20 -15.71 -4.84
N ILE A 61 -11.44 -16.28 -3.90
CA ILE A 61 -10.86 -15.57 -2.75
C ILE A 61 -9.36 -15.85 -2.71
N ASP A 62 -8.57 -14.78 -2.89
CA ASP A 62 -7.11 -14.84 -2.87
C ASP A 62 -6.52 -14.36 -1.53
N VAL A 63 -7.29 -13.60 -0.76
CA VAL A 63 -6.83 -12.91 0.45
C VAL A 63 -7.75 -13.19 1.62
N PHE A 64 -7.19 -13.39 2.81
CA PHE A 64 -7.92 -13.88 3.99
C PHE A 64 -7.62 -13.02 5.23
N PRO A 65 -8.52 -12.97 6.24
CA PRO A 65 -8.26 -12.23 7.47
C PRO A 65 -7.02 -12.72 8.25
N THR A 66 -6.77 -14.02 8.18
CA THR A 66 -5.58 -14.67 8.74
C THR A 66 -4.95 -15.53 7.66
N GLU A 67 -3.68 -15.27 7.36
CA GLU A 67 -2.92 -15.97 6.32
C GLU A 67 -1.74 -16.74 6.95
N PRO A 68 -1.35 -17.89 6.39
CA PRO A 68 -0.13 -18.59 6.78
C PRO A 68 1.09 -17.67 6.65
N ALA A 69 2.02 -17.72 7.61
CA ALA A 69 3.23 -16.89 7.55
C ALA A 69 4.23 -17.41 6.51
N THR A 70 4.21 -18.72 6.26
CA THR A 70 5.06 -19.42 5.30
C THR A 70 4.27 -20.49 4.56
N ASN A 71 4.83 -20.98 3.45
CA ASN A 71 4.25 -22.07 2.67
C ASN A 71 4.19 -23.42 3.42
N SER A 72 4.93 -23.54 4.53
CA SER A 72 4.93 -24.73 5.37
C SER A 72 3.84 -24.70 6.43
N ASP A 73 3.27 -23.53 6.71
CA ASP A 73 2.21 -23.36 7.69
C ASP A 73 0.87 -23.84 7.11
N PRO A 74 0.03 -24.51 7.91
CA PRO A 74 -1.25 -25.01 7.43
C PRO A 74 -2.20 -23.85 7.10
N PHE A 75 -2.90 -23.96 5.98
CA PHE A 75 -4.01 -23.08 5.65
C PHE A 75 -5.33 -23.67 6.14
N THR A 76 -6.12 -22.86 6.85
CA THR A 76 -7.46 -23.22 7.31
C THR A 76 -8.45 -22.12 7.00
N SER A 77 -9.53 -22.47 6.30
CA SER A 77 -10.64 -21.57 6.02
C SER A 77 -11.94 -22.38 5.94
N PRO A 78 -13.08 -21.87 6.43
CA PRO A 78 -14.37 -22.53 6.23
C PRO A 78 -14.75 -22.63 4.74
N LEU A 79 -14.13 -21.80 3.89
CA LEU A 79 -14.34 -21.85 2.44
C LEU A 79 -13.75 -23.11 1.79
N CYS A 80 -12.88 -23.87 2.47
CA CYS A 80 -12.30 -25.11 1.94
C CYS A 80 -13.33 -26.22 1.72
N GLU A 81 -14.53 -26.12 2.29
CA GLU A 81 -15.60 -27.11 2.14
C GLU A 81 -16.38 -26.96 0.82
N PHE A 82 -16.14 -25.90 0.05
CA PHE A 82 -16.94 -25.53 -1.12
C PHE A 82 -16.17 -25.76 -2.43
N ASP A 83 -16.54 -26.80 -3.20
CA ASP A 83 -15.93 -27.10 -4.51
C ASP A 83 -16.14 -26.01 -5.58
N ASN A 84 -17.15 -25.15 -5.39
CA ASN A 84 -17.45 -24.00 -6.25
C ASN A 84 -16.75 -22.70 -5.82
N VAL A 85 -15.71 -22.81 -4.99
CA VAL A 85 -14.89 -21.68 -4.56
C VAL A 85 -13.43 -21.89 -4.97
N LEU A 86 -12.88 -20.90 -5.67
CA LEU A 86 -11.45 -20.86 -5.97
C LEU A 86 -10.72 -20.18 -4.81
N LEU A 87 -9.78 -20.91 -4.19
CA LEU A 87 -8.91 -20.39 -3.14
C LEU A 87 -7.49 -20.32 -3.68
N THR A 88 -6.90 -19.13 -3.66
CA THR A 88 -5.51 -18.92 -4.10
C THR A 88 -4.69 -18.29 -2.97
N PRO A 89 -3.41 -18.65 -2.82
CA PRO A 89 -2.63 -18.27 -1.64
C PRO A 89 -1.98 -16.88 -1.77
N HIS A 90 -2.80 -15.83 -1.89
CA HIS A 90 -2.36 -14.44 -2.02
C HIS A 90 -1.36 -14.22 -3.17
N ILE A 91 -1.69 -14.74 -4.34
CA ILE A 91 -0.83 -14.72 -5.53
C ILE A 91 -1.34 -13.79 -6.62
N GLY A 92 -2.33 -12.94 -6.36
CA GLY A 92 -2.90 -12.02 -7.35
C GLY A 92 -1.88 -11.10 -8.05
N GLY A 93 -0.75 -10.81 -7.39
CA GLY A 93 0.38 -10.04 -7.94
C GLY A 93 1.66 -10.85 -8.18
N SER A 94 1.65 -12.16 -7.98
CA SER A 94 2.87 -12.99 -7.95
C SER A 94 3.28 -13.50 -9.34
N THR A 95 3.57 -12.59 -10.27
CA THR A 95 4.05 -12.92 -11.63
C THR A 95 5.46 -12.40 -11.88
N GLN A 96 6.15 -12.95 -12.88
CA GLN A 96 7.51 -12.49 -13.25
C GLN A 96 7.51 -11.05 -13.72
N GLU A 97 6.48 -10.65 -14.48
CA GLU A 97 6.28 -9.29 -14.97
C GLU A 97 6.02 -8.32 -13.81
N ALA A 98 5.27 -8.74 -12.78
CA ALA A 98 5.08 -7.93 -11.58
C ALA A 98 6.40 -7.76 -10.81
N GLN A 99 7.20 -8.82 -10.68
CA GLN A 99 8.52 -8.76 -10.03
C GLN A 99 9.50 -7.84 -10.80
N GLU A 100 9.48 -7.87 -12.13
CA GLU A 100 10.26 -6.95 -12.96
C GLU A 100 9.86 -5.49 -12.72
N ASN A 101 8.56 -5.20 -12.73
CA ASN A 101 8.03 -3.86 -12.45
C ASN A 101 8.40 -3.38 -11.04
N ILE A 102 8.28 -4.24 -10.03
CA ILE A 102 8.69 -3.95 -8.65
C ILE A 102 10.19 -3.65 -8.60
N GLY A 103 11.00 -4.44 -9.30
CA GLY A 103 12.44 -4.23 -9.40
C GLY A 103 12.79 -2.86 -9.96
N LEU A 104 12.20 -2.48 -11.08
CA LEU A 104 12.40 -1.17 -11.71
C LEU A 104 11.90 -0.02 -10.83
N GLU A 105 10.72 -0.16 -10.22
CA GLU A 105 10.12 0.87 -9.38
C GLU A 105 10.96 1.13 -8.12
N VAL A 106 11.30 0.09 -7.37
CA VAL A 106 12.04 0.23 -6.12
C VAL A 106 13.48 0.67 -6.37
N ALA A 107 14.16 0.09 -7.37
CA ALA A 107 15.50 0.55 -7.75
C ALA A 107 15.49 2.02 -8.18
N GLY A 108 14.49 2.43 -8.98
CA GLY A 108 14.30 3.82 -9.39
C GLY A 108 14.09 4.77 -8.22
N LYS A 109 13.34 4.37 -7.18
CA LYS A 109 13.17 5.15 -5.94
C LYS A 109 14.49 5.29 -5.17
N LEU A 110 15.25 4.21 -5.04
CA LEU A 110 16.56 4.23 -4.38
C LEU A 110 17.57 5.12 -5.12
N ILE A 111 17.62 5.03 -6.45
CA ILE A 111 18.46 5.91 -7.30
C ILE A 111 18.07 7.37 -7.08
N LYS A 112 16.76 7.71 -7.14
CA LYS A 112 16.30 9.09 -6.93
C LYS A 112 16.65 9.62 -5.54
N TYR A 113 16.47 8.81 -4.50
CA TYR A 113 16.87 9.18 -3.14
C TYR A 113 18.37 9.41 -3.06
N SER A 114 19.18 8.51 -3.64
CA SER A 114 20.64 8.60 -3.63
C SER A 114 21.17 9.82 -4.37
N ASP A 115 20.69 10.06 -5.59
CA ASP A 115 21.21 11.12 -6.46
C ASP A 115 20.71 12.51 -6.06
N ASN A 116 19.47 12.60 -5.56
CA ASN A 116 18.81 13.88 -5.42
C ASN A 116 18.02 14.06 -4.11
N GLY A 117 18.00 13.07 -3.22
CA GLY A 117 17.36 13.15 -1.90
C GLY A 117 15.84 13.06 -1.93
N SER A 118 15.22 12.65 -3.04
CA SER A 118 13.75 12.52 -3.11
C SER A 118 13.26 11.36 -2.23
N THR A 119 12.28 11.64 -1.38
CA THR A 119 11.63 10.68 -0.46
C THR A 119 10.16 10.47 -0.78
N LEU A 120 9.68 10.90 -1.96
CA LEU A 120 8.32 10.59 -2.43
C LEU A 120 8.01 9.10 -2.31
N SER A 121 6.80 8.77 -1.86
CA SER A 121 6.33 7.40 -1.62
C SER A 121 7.11 6.59 -0.57
N ALA A 122 7.98 7.22 0.22
CA ALA A 122 8.60 6.57 1.36
C ALA A 122 7.53 6.26 2.43
N VAL A 123 7.49 5.02 2.89
CA VAL A 123 6.45 4.53 3.82
C VAL A 123 6.67 4.94 5.27
N ASN A 124 7.85 5.45 5.59
CA ASN A 124 8.30 5.76 6.95
C ASN A 124 9.04 7.09 7.04
N PHE A 125 8.93 7.95 6.04
CA PHE A 125 9.71 9.19 5.95
C PHE A 125 8.87 10.34 5.39
N PRO A 126 9.07 11.59 5.85
CA PRO A 126 8.42 12.75 5.25
C PRO A 126 8.69 12.83 3.75
N GLU A 127 7.64 13.04 2.97
CA GLU A 127 7.72 13.08 1.52
C GLU A 127 8.26 14.43 1.02
N VAL A 128 9.35 14.36 0.27
CA VAL A 128 10.05 15.51 -0.30
C VAL A 128 10.50 15.18 -1.71
N SER A 129 10.33 16.15 -2.61
CA SER A 129 10.98 16.15 -3.91
C SER A 129 11.29 17.56 -4.35
N LEU A 130 12.48 17.78 -4.90
CA LEU A 130 12.87 19.05 -5.48
C LEU A 130 13.42 18.85 -6.90
N PRO A 131 12.95 19.63 -7.89
CA PRO A 131 13.50 19.59 -9.24
C PRO A 131 15.00 19.93 -9.27
N LEU A 132 15.73 19.33 -10.21
CA LEU A 132 17.16 19.59 -10.41
C LEU A 132 17.33 20.93 -11.16
N HIS A 133 18.07 21.86 -10.57
CA HIS A 133 18.36 23.19 -11.15
C HIS A 133 19.86 23.47 -11.25
N GLY A 134 20.71 22.42 -11.24
CA GLY A 134 22.16 22.56 -11.13
C GLY A 134 22.63 23.00 -9.72
N GLY A 135 23.89 23.41 -9.60
CA GLY A 135 24.48 23.83 -8.33
C GLY A 135 24.76 22.68 -7.35
N ARG A 136 24.74 22.97 -6.05
CA ARG A 136 24.91 21.96 -4.99
C ARG A 136 23.60 21.77 -4.23
N ARG A 137 23.26 20.51 -4.00
CA ARG A 137 22.10 20.08 -3.20
C ARG A 137 22.60 19.51 -1.88
N LEU A 138 21.93 19.89 -0.80
CA LEU A 138 22.19 19.39 0.54
C LEU A 138 20.85 18.93 1.13
N MET A 139 20.88 17.76 1.78
CA MET A 139 19.78 17.21 2.53
C MET A 139 20.19 17.13 4.00
N HIS A 140 19.27 17.46 4.91
CA HIS A 140 19.52 17.41 6.34
C HIS A 140 18.33 16.75 7.03
N ILE A 141 18.56 15.57 7.59
CA ILE A 141 17.61 14.84 8.41
C ILE A 141 17.90 15.20 9.86
N HIS A 142 16.87 15.55 10.63
CA HIS A 142 17.04 16.01 12.00
C HIS A 142 15.84 15.68 12.87
N GLU A 143 16.06 15.68 14.19
CA GLU A 143 14.96 15.67 15.14
C GLU A 143 14.13 16.96 15.05
N ASN A 144 12.83 16.84 15.28
CA ASN A 144 11.90 17.97 15.28
C ASN A 144 12.06 18.84 16.53
N ARG A 145 13.16 19.59 16.61
CA ARG A 145 13.45 20.54 17.69
C ARG A 145 13.42 21.98 17.16
N PRO A 146 12.81 22.94 17.89
CA PRO A 146 12.82 24.35 17.51
C PRO A 146 14.25 24.88 17.29
N GLY A 147 14.41 25.77 16.30
CA GLY A 147 15.68 26.45 16.03
C GLY A 147 16.62 25.76 15.03
N VAL A 148 16.38 24.50 14.63
CA VAL A 148 17.23 23.80 13.63
C VAL A 148 17.27 24.54 12.29
N LEU A 149 16.11 25.00 11.79
CA LEU A 149 16.05 25.78 10.55
C LEU A 149 16.79 27.12 10.66
N THR A 150 16.72 27.77 11.83
CA THR A 150 17.45 29.02 12.11
C THR A 150 18.96 28.79 12.08
N ALA A 151 19.43 27.70 12.69
CA ALA A 151 20.84 27.32 12.68
C ALA A 151 21.33 27.02 11.25
N LEU A 152 20.57 26.26 10.47
CA LEU A 152 20.88 25.98 9.06
C LEU A 152 20.98 27.27 8.25
N ASN A 153 19.99 28.17 8.33
CA ASN A 153 20.02 29.42 7.58
C ASN A 153 21.22 30.30 7.97
N LYS A 154 21.61 30.34 9.26
CA LYS A 154 22.80 31.07 9.71
C LYS A 154 24.10 30.55 9.08
N ILE A 155 24.27 29.24 8.99
CA ILE A 155 25.45 28.60 8.36
C ILE A 155 25.61 29.05 6.90
N PHE A 156 24.50 29.23 6.18
CA PHE A 156 24.54 29.65 4.78
C PHE A 156 24.59 31.18 4.59
N ALA A 157 24.26 31.96 5.62
CA ALA A 157 24.32 33.41 5.59
C ALA A 157 25.74 33.96 5.89
N GLU A 158 26.65 33.16 6.45
CA GLU A 158 28.02 33.58 6.74
C GLU A 158 28.83 33.88 5.45
N PRO A 159 29.43 35.09 5.32
CA PRO A 159 30.06 35.53 4.07
C PRO A 159 31.25 34.66 3.62
N SER A 160 31.96 34.01 4.54
CA SER A 160 33.11 33.15 4.24
C SER A 160 32.74 31.85 3.51
N ARG A 161 31.45 31.51 3.43
CA ARG A 161 30.93 30.30 2.78
C ARG A 161 30.01 30.59 1.60
N ALA A 162 29.87 31.87 1.19
CA ALA A 162 29.08 32.27 0.04
C ALA A 162 29.75 31.82 -1.28
N SER A 163 29.39 30.63 -1.79
CA SER A 163 29.81 30.17 -3.12
C SER A 163 28.91 30.79 -4.19
N THR A 164 29.47 31.08 -5.36
CA THR A 164 28.87 31.72 -6.54
C THR A 164 27.76 30.94 -7.26
N SER A 165 27.35 29.76 -6.79
CA SER A 165 26.27 28.95 -7.41
C SER A 165 24.98 28.94 -6.58
N PRO A 166 23.78 28.95 -7.21
CA PRO A 166 22.50 28.78 -6.52
C PRO A 166 22.49 27.48 -5.70
N ARG A 167 22.06 27.54 -4.43
CA ARG A 167 21.91 26.39 -3.55
C ARG A 167 20.45 26.24 -3.15
N ASN A 168 19.86 25.10 -3.50
CA ASN A 168 18.50 24.76 -3.12
C ASN A 168 18.56 23.87 -1.88
N ILE A 169 18.11 24.41 -0.75
CA ILE A 169 17.94 23.67 0.51
C ILE A 169 16.50 23.20 0.55
N CYS A 170 16.29 21.89 0.65
CA CYS A 170 14.95 21.40 0.96
C CYS A 170 14.67 21.59 2.44
N LYS A 171 13.61 22.35 2.74
CA LYS A 171 13.12 22.57 4.10
C LYS A 171 11.99 21.57 4.34
N LEU A 172 12.17 20.70 5.30
CA LEU A 172 11.11 19.82 5.77
C LEU A 172 10.20 20.60 6.74
N PRO A 173 8.87 20.57 6.57
CA PRO A 173 7.96 21.07 7.59
C PRO A 173 8.03 20.18 8.85
N PRO A 174 7.79 20.75 10.04
CA PRO A 174 7.92 20.03 11.30
C PRO A 174 6.69 19.14 11.51
N ARG A 175 6.76 17.87 11.10
CA ARG A 175 5.84 16.86 11.62
C ARG A 175 6.49 15.47 11.54
N TRP A 176 6.44 14.80 12.69
CA TRP A 176 6.86 13.43 12.98
C TRP A 176 8.36 13.26 13.35
N VAL A 177 8.67 13.51 14.63
CA VAL A 177 9.44 12.55 15.44
C VAL A 177 8.39 11.57 15.97
N MET A 178 8.75 10.28 16.04
CA MET A 178 7.92 9.15 16.49
C MET A 178 6.86 9.49 17.53
#